data_AF-A0A0W0FWM2-F1
#
_entry.id   AF-A0A0W0FWM2-F1
#
_cell.length_a   1.000
_cell.length_b   1.000
_cell.length_c   1.000
_cell.angle_alpha   90.00
_cell.angle_beta   90.00
_cell.angle_gamma   90.00
#
_symmetry.space_group_name_H-M   'P 1'
#
loop_
_entity.id
_entity.type
_entity.pdbx_description
1 polymer ?
#
loop_
_entity_poly.entity_id
_entity_poly.type
_entity_poly.pdbx_seq_one_letter_code
_entity_poly.pdbx_strand_id
1 'polypeptide(L)'
;MSEEKKPAGSKLKKEPEEGMIIIGSTVPVQVISGDKEIKAALPTVFTENQKEVKKFLCKVQLYITLNPKAFKDDRMKKLFLLFYMKDGPGEFWKNQKIDELLENDPTAEAVTWGDFIEDFKVSFKPLNVVLNAQMKLQDLKMKEQADEYMYQFQHLAKQMEYNNMAQIEAFKRGLPRGLIIKVMTRPEGKLDNIKDWMNTAILFDETWKQAIEYRRKWNEDNGRALKP
;
A
#
# COMPACT_ATOMS: atom_id res chain seq x y z
N MET A 1 21.25 -71.37 30.82
CA MET A 1 20.36 -70.22 30.53
C MET A 1 21.11 -68.98 30.99
N SER A 2 21.64 -68.26 30.01
CA SER A 2 22.73 -67.29 30.09
C SER A 2 22.26 -65.88 30.49
N GLU A 3 23.17 -65.14 31.14
CA GLU A 3 23.52 -63.70 30.89
C GLU A 3 22.42 -62.62 31.04
N GLU A 4 22.64 -61.36 31.44
CA GLU A 4 23.79 -60.60 31.95
C GLU A 4 23.31 -59.18 32.37
N LYS A 5 24.11 -58.54 33.24
CA LYS A 5 24.48 -57.10 33.32
C LYS A 5 23.45 -55.96 33.56
N LYS A 6 23.54 -55.43 34.80
CA LYS A 6 23.59 -54.02 35.31
C LYS A 6 24.19 -52.94 34.35
N PRO A 7 24.23 -51.61 34.67
CA PRO A 7 23.59 -50.77 35.74
C PRO A 7 23.18 -49.32 35.31
N ALA A 8 22.77 -48.49 36.31
CA ALA A 8 22.96 -47.02 36.47
C ALA A 8 22.40 -46.06 35.38
N GLY A 9 21.63 -45.00 35.64
CA GLY A 9 21.57 -44.07 36.77
C GLY A 9 21.80 -42.66 36.21
N SER A 10 20.82 -41.74 36.29
CA SER A 10 21.04 -40.29 36.04
C SER A 10 19.79 -39.48 36.42
N LYS A 11 19.93 -38.62 37.44
CA LYS A 11 18.99 -37.55 37.80
C LYS A 11 19.26 -36.34 36.89
N LEU A 12 18.22 -35.73 36.31
CA LEU A 12 18.31 -34.35 35.83
C LEU A 12 17.18 -33.49 36.40
N LYS A 13 17.61 -32.33 36.88
CA LYS A 13 16.93 -31.32 37.68
C LYS A 13 16.19 -30.35 36.75
N LYS A 14 14.88 -30.16 36.94
CA LYS A 14 14.11 -28.95 36.58
C LYS A 14 13.50 -28.49 37.91
N GLU A 15 13.42 -27.23 38.29
CA GLU A 15 13.30 -25.93 37.64
C GLU A 15 13.87 -24.89 38.67
N PRO A 16 13.94 -23.55 38.46
CA PRO A 16 12.73 -22.73 38.41
C PRO A 16 12.75 -21.48 37.51
N GLU A 17 11.53 -21.13 37.10
CA GLU A 17 10.93 -19.80 37.09
C GLU A 17 11.43 -18.74 36.09
N GLU A 18 10.55 -18.57 35.10
CA GLU A 18 10.41 -17.42 34.21
C GLU A 18 10.24 -16.12 35.02
N GLY A 19 11.34 -15.37 35.15
CA GLY A 19 11.28 -13.97 35.54
C GLY A 19 10.64 -13.13 34.43
N MET A 20 9.32 -12.95 34.50
CA MET A 20 8.60 -12.00 33.66
C MET A 20 8.93 -10.57 34.13
N ILE A 21 9.76 -9.84 33.39
CA ILE A 21 9.92 -8.39 33.55
C ILE A 21 9.15 -7.69 32.43
N ILE A 22 8.00 -7.13 32.79
CA ILE A 22 7.24 -6.22 31.93
C ILE A 22 7.88 -4.83 32.02
N ILE A 23 8.57 -4.40 30.96
CA ILE A 23 8.74 -2.98 30.65
C ILE A 23 8.66 -2.79 29.13
N GLY A 24 7.64 -2.04 28.70
CA GLY A 24 7.57 -1.17 27.52
C GLY A 24 8.13 -1.66 26.17
N SER A 25 7.23 -1.94 25.22
CA SER A 25 7.36 -1.70 23.77
C SER A 25 8.78 -1.63 23.19
N THR A 26 9.42 -2.78 23.04
CA THR A 26 10.41 -3.06 21.97
C THR A 26 10.45 -4.58 21.84
N VAL A 27 10.09 -5.11 20.67
CA VAL A 27 10.03 -6.57 20.46
C VAL A 27 11.46 -7.15 20.58
N PRO A 28 11.68 -8.16 21.46
CA PRO A 28 12.99 -8.78 21.60
C PRO A 28 13.23 -9.74 20.42
N VAL A 29 14.33 -9.54 19.71
CA VAL A 29 14.86 -10.54 18.78
C VAL A 29 15.54 -11.62 19.61
N GLN A 30 14.91 -12.79 19.73
CA GLN A 30 15.56 -13.98 20.27
C GLN A 30 16.21 -14.75 19.11
N VAL A 31 17.54 -14.79 19.12
CA VAL A 31 18.32 -15.72 18.27
C VAL A 31 18.37 -17.06 19.00
N ILE A 32 17.68 -18.06 18.45
CA ILE A 32 17.82 -19.45 18.90
C ILE A 32 18.38 -20.25 17.72
N SER A 33 19.61 -20.73 17.88
CA SER A 33 20.35 -21.52 16.90
C SER A 33 19.71 -22.88 16.59
N GLY A 34 19.86 -23.30 15.33
CA GLY A 34 19.75 -24.69 14.89
C GLY A 34 18.51 -24.99 14.04
N ASP A 35 18.67 -25.01 12.72
CA ASP A 35 17.79 -25.67 11.74
C ASP A 35 16.34 -25.20 11.57
N LYS A 36 15.99 -24.00 12.04
CA LYS A 36 14.67 -23.42 11.78
C LYS A 36 14.75 -22.30 10.75
N GLU A 37 13.86 -22.39 9.76
CA GLU A 37 13.47 -21.33 8.85
C GLU A 37 13.50 -19.96 9.57
N ILE A 38 14.10 -18.96 8.92
CA ILE A 38 14.09 -17.61 9.47
C ILE A 38 12.62 -17.21 9.56
N LYS A 39 12.11 -17.03 10.79
CA LYS A 39 10.77 -16.48 11.06
C LYS A 39 10.72 -15.00 10.68
N ALA A 40 10.99 -14.70 9.42
CA ALA A 40 10.65 -13.43 8.81
C ALA A 40 9.13 -13.32 8.78
N ALA A 41 8.61 -12.10 8.85
CA ALA A 41 7.18 -11.86 8.77
C ALA A 41 6.63 -12.46 7.46
N LEU A 42 5.66 -13.38 7.58
CA LEU A 42 5.01 -14.01 6.44
C LEU A 42 4.40 -12.93 5.52
N PRO A 43 4.35 -13.17 4.19
CA PRO A 43 3.65 -12.27 3.29
C PRO A 43 2.22 -12.01 3.78
N THR A 44 1.80 -10.75 3.71
CA THR A 44 0.40 -10.39 3.97
C THR A 44 -0.45 -10.99 2.85
N VAL A 45 -1.67 -11.44 3.18
CA VAL A 45 -2.63 -11.97 2.21
C VAL A 45 -2.81 -10.98 1.06
N PHE A 46 -2.78 -11.48 -0.17
CA PHE A 46 -2.96 -10.67 -1.37
C PHE A 46 -4.46 -10.39 -1.59
N THR A 47 -4.86 -9.13 -1.43
CA THR A 47 -6.26 -8.67 -1.53
C THR A 47 -6.49 -7.74 -2.73
N GLU A 48 -5.85 -8.02 -3.86
CA GLU A 48 -6.16 -7.41 -5.17
C GLU A 48 -5.76 -5.92 -5.35
N ASN A 49 -5.32 -5.21 -4.31
CA ASN A 49 -4.99 -3.80 -4.45
C ASN A 49 -3.65 -3.63 -5.23
N GLN A 50 -3.63 -2.78 -6.25
CA GLN A 50 -2.48 -2.54 -7.13
C GLN A 50 -1.22 -2.05 -6.39
N LYS A 51 -1.39 -1.28 -5.29
CA LYS A 51 -0.28 -0.90 -4.41
C LYS A 51 0.28 -2.10 -3.64
N GLU A 52 -0.52 -3.14 -3.50
CA GLU A 52 -0.15 -4.39 -2.83
C GLU A 52 0.58 -5.34 -3.76
N VAL A 53 0.39 -5.34 -5.09
CA VAL A 53 1.14 -6.24 -6.01
C VAL A 53 2.66 -6.08 -5.85
N LYS A 54 3.18 -4.85 -5.95
CA LYS A 54 4.62 -4.58 -5.75
C LYS A 54 5.07 -4.94 -4.33
N LYS A 55 4.29 -4.52 -3.33
CA LYS A 55 4.60 -4.75 -1.91
C LYS A 55 4.59 -6.25 -1.56
N PHE A 56 3.65 -7.00 -2.13
CA PHE A 56 3.48 -8.43 -2.00
C PHE A 56 4.65 -9.18 -2.62
N LEU A 57 4.98 -8.89 -3.89
CA LEU A 57 6.14 -9.46 -4.55
C LEU A 57 7.44 -9.20 -3.78
N CYS A 58 7.65 -7.97 -3.29
CA CYS A 58 8.81 -7.66 -2.46
C CYS A 58 8.87 -8.54 -1.20
N LYS A 59 7.76 -8.74 -0.49
CA LYS A 59 7.70 -9.59 0.70
C LYS A 59 7.97 -11.07 0.36
N VAL A 60 7.38 -11.59 -0.71
CA VAL A 60 7.57 -12.96 -1.17
C VAL A 60 9.02 -13.21 -1.55
N GLN A 61 9.60 -12.33 -2.37
CA GLN A 61 11.00 -12.43 -2.79
C GLN A 61 11.96 -12.35 -1.61
N LEU A 62 11.73 -11.42 -0.67
CA LEU A 62 12.52 -11.30 0.56
C LEU A 62 12.48 -12.59 1.38
N TYR A 63 11.28 -13.18 1.57
CA TYR A 63 11.13 -14.42 2.33
C TYR A 63 11.86 -15.59 1.67
N ILE A 64 11.71 -15.76 0.36
CA ILE A 64 12.39 -16.81 -0.40
C ILE A 64 13.91 -16.65 -0.29
N THR A 65 14.41 -15.41 -0.39
CA THR A 65 15.84 -15.08 -0.33
C THR A 65 16.42 -15.37 1.05
N LEU A 66 15.66 -15.13 2.12
CA LEU A 66 16.05 -15.41 3.50
C LEU A 66 16.02 -16.91 3.84
N ASN A 67 15.30 -17.73 3.07
CA ASN A 67 15.09 -19.15 3.35
C ASN A 67 15.53 -20.07 2.18
N PRO A 68 16.78 -19.96 1.69
CA PRO A 68 17.22 -20.69 0.49
C PRO A 68 17.19 -22.21 0.66
N LYS A 69 17.28 -22.72 1.90
CA LYS A 69 17.15 -24.15 2.20
C LYS A 69 15.72 -24.68 1.98
N ALA A 70 14.70 -23.85 2.16
CA ALA A 70 13.29 -24.21 1.98
C ALA A 70 12.85 -24.08 0.51
N PHE A 71 13.45 -23.16 -0.24
CA PHE A 71 13.09 -22.83 -1.63
C PHE A 71 14.18 -23.25 -2.62
N LYS A 72 14.45 -24.55 -2.70
CA LYS A 72 15.54 -25.12 -3.51
C LYS A 72 15.27 -25.12 -5.01
N ASP A 73 14.00 -25.21 -5.39
CA ASP A 73 13.54 -25.28 -6.78
C ASP A 73 12.47 -24.22 -7.05
N ASP A 74 12.14 -24.03 -8.32
CA ASP A 74 11.15 -23.06 -8.74
C ASP A 74 9.72 -23.49 -8.38
N ARG A 75 9.46 -24.80 -8.30
CA ARG A 75 8.15 -25.33 -7.89
C ARG A 75 7.77 -24.87 -6.49
N MET A 76 8.68 -24.98 -5.52
CA MET A 76 8.44 -24.53 -4.14
C MET A 76 8.22 -23.01 -4.06
N LYS A 77 8.90 -22.22 -4.89
CA LYS A 77 8.70 -20.76 -4.97
C LYS A 77 7.32 -20.41 -5.52
N LYS A 78 6.90 -21.07 -6.61
CA LYS A 78 5.56 -20.92 -7.23
C LYS A 78 4.47 -21.26 -6.21
N LEU A 79 4.54 -22.45 -5.59
CA LEU A 79 3.58 -22.91 -4.58
C LEU A 79 3.50 -21.97 -3.38
N PHE A 80 4.64 -21.44 -2.93
CA PHE A 80 4.67 -20.47 -1.85
C PHE A 80 3.93 -19.18 -2.20
N LEU A 81 4.18 -18.59 -3.38
CA LEU A 81 3.45 -17.40 -3.83
C LEU A 81 1.94 -17.68 -3.86
N LEU A 82 1.54 -18.80 -4.45
CA LEU A 82 0.15 -19.24 -4.58
C LEU A 82 -0.54 -19.44 -3.22
N PHE A 83 0.18 -19.94 -2.21
CA PHE A 83 -0.37 -20.15 -0.86
C PHE A 83 -0.87 -18.84 -0.19
N TYR A 84 -0.29 -17.69 -0.54
CA TYR A 84 -0.68 -16.38 0.00
C TYR A 84 -1.72 -15.62 -0.85
N MET A 85 -2.19 -16.22 -1.95
CA MET A 85 -3.30 -15.70 -2.76
C MET A 85 -4.60 -16.33 -2.26
N LYS A 86 -5.21 -15.74 -1.23
CA LYS A 86 -6.33 -16.37 -0.51
C LYS A 86 -7.71 -15.86 -0.89
N ASP A 87 -7.80 -14.70 -1.53
CA ASP A 87 -9.08 -14.03 -1.79
C ASP A 87 -9.11 -13.36 -3.18
N GLY A 88 -10.32 -13.10 -3.67
CA GLY A 88 -10.59 -12.30 -4.87
C GLY A 88 -10.05 -12.92 -6.18
N PRO A 89 -9.72 -12.11 -7.20
CA PRO A 89 -9.07 -12.55 -8.44
C PRO A 89 -7.75 -13.29 -8.23
N GLY A 90 -7.10 -13.07 -7.09
CA GLY A 90 -5.93 -13.83 -6.69
C GLY A 90 -6.25 -15.32 -6.48
N GLU A 91 -7.37 -15.64 -5.86
CA GLU A 91 -7.81 -17.02 -5.66
C GLU A 91 -8.15 -17.71 -6.99
N PHE A 92 -8.81 -17.01 -7.91
CA PHE A 92 -9.09 -17.54 -9.25
C PHE A 92 -7.82 -17.85 -10.05
N TRP A 93 -6.88 -16.90 -10.09
CA TRP A 93 -5.58 -17.11 -10.74
C TRP A 93 -4.80 -18.24 -10.07
N LYS A 94 -4.85 -18.32 -8.75
CA LYS A 94 -4.22 -19.40 -7.99
C LYS A 94 -4.76 -20.76 -8.39
N ASN A 95 -6.08 -20.94 -8.44
CA ASN A 95 -6.68 -22.23 -8.75
C ASN A 95 -6.26 -22.69 -10.16
N GLN A 96 -6.29 -21.79 -11.13
CA GLN A 96 -5.79 -22.07 -12.49
C GLN A 96 -4.32 -22.54 -12.48
N LYS A 97 -3.44 -21.85 -11.76
CA LYS A 97 -2.01 -22.21 -11.69
C LYS A 97 -1.73 -23.46 -10.86
N ILE A 98 -2.52 -23.72 -9.82
CA ILE A 98 -2.38 -24.92 -9.01
C ILE A 98 -2.76 -26.15 -9.83
N ASP A 99 -3.83 -26.07 -10.62
CA ASP A 99 -4.24 -27.19 -11.49
C ASP A 99 -3.12 -27.53 -12.49
N GLU A 100 -2.55 -26.52 -13.16
CA GLU A 100 -1.37 -26.66 -14.04
C GLU A 100 -0.18 -27.34 -13.33
N LEU A 101 0.09 -27.00 -12.06
CA LEU A 101 1.22 -27.54 -11.28
C LEU A 101 0.94 -28.89 -10.62
N LEU A 102 -0.33 -29.28 -10.41
CA LEU A 102 -0.72 -30.54 -9.79
C LEU A 102 -0.95 -31.66 -10.80
N GLU A 103 -1.35 -31.33 -12.03
CA GLU A 103 -1.49 -32.32 -13.12
C GLU A 103 -0.14 -32.91 -13.58
N ASN A 104 0.97 -32.48 -12.98
CA ASN A 104 2.35 -32.77 -13.43
C ASN A 104 2.54 -32.44 -14.91
N ASP A 105 1.92 -31.36 -15.38
CA ASP A 105 2.11 -30.86 -16.72
C ASP A 105 3.61 -30.51 -16.90
N PRO A 106 4.35 -31.21 -17.79
CA PRO A 106 5.76 -30.95 -18.01
C PRO A 106 6.03 -29.51 -18.47
N THR A 107 5.05 -28.87 -19.11
CA THR A 107 5.16 -27.51 -19.60
C THR A 107 5.06 -26.49 -18.46
N ALA A 108 4.12 -26.67 -17.52
CA ALA A 108 3.97 -25.82 -16.34
C ALA A 108 5.16 -25.97 -15.36
N GLU A 109 5.71 -27.18 -15.25
CA GLU A 109 6.89 -27.45 -14.43
C GLU A 109 8.14 -26.78 -15.03
N ALA A 110 8.27 -26.77 -16.35
CA ALA A 110 9.39 -26.14 -17.07
C ALA A 110 9.39 -24.60 -17.01
N VAL A 111 8.26 -23.96 -16.69
CA VAL A 111 8.19 -22.50 -16.50
C VAL A 111 9.16 -22.08 -15.39
N THR A 112 10.07 -21.15 -15.66
CA THR A 112 11.00 -20.68 -14.63
C THR A 112 10.29 -19.82 -13.59
N TRP A 113 10.90 -19.65 -12.40
CA TRP A 113 10.42 -18.67 -11.43
C TRP A 113 10.33 -17.26 -12.01
N GLY A 114 11.26 -16.88 -12.90
CA GLY A 114 11.25 -15.59 -13.57
C GLY A 114 10.02 -15.41 -14.45
N ASP A 115 9.74 -16.39 -15.31
CA ASP A 115 8.59 -16.36 -16.24
C ASP A 115 7.27 -16.36 -15.47
N PHE A 116 7.18 -17.14 -14.39
CA PHE A 116 6.00 -17.18 -13.52
C PHE A 116 5.72 -15.82 -12.86
N ILE A 117 6.76 -15.12 -12.43
CA ILE A 117 6.62 -13.77 -11.87
C ILE A 117 6.20 -12.76 -12.94
N GLU A 118 6.67 -12.88 -14.18
CA GLU A 118 6.19 -12.03 -15.28
C GLU A 118 4.73 -12.31 -15.61
N ASP A 119 4.31 -13.57 -15.68
CA ASP A 119 2.90 -13.93 -15.88
C ASP A 119 2.02 -13.37 -14.76
N PHE A 120 2.46 -13.47 -13.50
CA PHE A 120 1.79 -12.83 -12.38
C PHE A 120 1.70 -11.30 -12.56
N LYS A 121 2.80 -10.63 -12.91
CA LYS A 121 2.79 -9.17 -13.15
C LYS A 121 1.88 -8.76 -14.30
N VAL A 122 1.78 -9.57 -15.35
CA VAL A 122 0.89 -9.34 -16.51
C VAL A 122 -0.56 -9.54 -16.09
N SER A 123 -0.86 -10.63 -15.39
CA SER A 123 -2.21 -10.97 -14.91
C SER A 123 -2.76 -9.92 -13.93
N PHE A 124 -1.89 -9.36 -13.09
CA PHE A 124 -2.23 -8.29 -12.15
C PHE A 124 -1.72 -6.92 -12.61
N LYS A 125 -1.41 -6.76 -13.90
CA LYS A 125 -1.07 -5.45 -14.47
C LYS A 125 -2.29 -4.55 -14.31
N PRO A 126 -2.13 -3.28 -13.92
CA PRO A 126 -3.26 -2.36 -13.90
C PRO A 126 -3.91 -2.35 -15.28
N LEU A 127 -5.18 -2.76 -15.35
CA LEU A 127 -6.00 -2.56 -16.54
C LEU A 127 -6.04 -1.05 -16.79
N ASN A 128 -5.17 -0.62 -17.70
CA ASN A 128 -4.98 0.74 -18.16
C ASN A 128 -4.73 1.77 -17.02
N VAL A 129 -3.45 2.00 -16.69
CA VAL A 129 -2.99 3.02 -15.73
C VAL A 129 -3.62 4.39 -16.02
N VAL A 130 -3.73 4.76 -17.30
CA VAL A 130 -4.34 6.02 -17.74
C VAL A 130 -5.84 6.04 -17.43
N LEU A 131 -6.57 4.96 -17.72
CA LEU A 131 -8.00 4.85 -17.42
C LEU A 131 -8.28 4.91 -15.90
N ASN A 132 -7.49 4.19 -15.10
CA ASN A 132 -7.62 4.24 -13.64
C ASN A 132 -7.30 5.65 -13.10
N ALA A 133 -6.24 6.28 -13.60
CA ALA A 133 -5.92 7.66 -13.24
C ALA A 133 -7.07 8.61 -13.62
N GLN A 134 -7.66 8.43 -14.81
CA GLN A 134 -8.79 9.22 -15.29
C GLN A 134 -10.05 9.02 -14.43
N MET A 135 -10.39 7.78 -14.06
CA MET A 135 -11.53 7.50 -13.16
C MET A 135 -11.31 8.13 -11.79
N LYS A 136 -10.13 7.93 -11.18
CA LYS A 136 -9.77 8.57 -9.90
C LYS A 136 -9.81 10.10 -9.97
N LEU A 137 -9.42 10.68 -11.11
CA LEU A 137 -9.47 12.12 -11.32
C LEU A 137 -10.90 12.65 -11.39
N GLN A 138 -11.84 11.88 -11.98
CA GLN A 138 -13.26 12.24 -12.02
C GLN A 138 -13.88 12.29 -10.62
N ASP A 139 -13.48 11.35 -9.76
CA ASP A 139 -13.94 11.25 -8.38
C ASP A 139 -13.18 12.17 -7.41
N LEU A 140 -12.04 12.73 -7.84
CA LEU A 140 -11.22 13.59 -7.01
C LEU A 140 -11.95 14.91 -6.72
N LYS A 141 -12.19 15.17 -5.43
CA LYS A 141 -12.78 16.41 -4.94
C LYS A 141 -11.90 17.04 -3.88
N MET A 142 -11.72 18.35 -3.95
CA MET A 142 -11.11 19.15 -2.90
C MET A 142 -12.01 19.11 -1.66
N LYS A 143 -11.42 18.72 -0.53
CA LYS A 143 -12.06 18.73 0.79
C LYS A 143 -11.65 20.02 1.53
N GLU A 144 -11.02 19.89 2.69
CA GLU A 144 -10.64 21.02 3.52
C GLU A 144 -9.26 21.60 3.19
N GLN A 145 -8.33 20.80 2.67
CA GLN A 145 -6.95 21.22 2.36
C GLN A 145 -6.73 21.31 0.85
N ALA A 146 -6.55 22.53 0.33
CA ALA A 146 -6.24 22.75 -1.08
C ALA A 146 -4.94 22.04 -1.48
N ASP A 147 -3.91 22.10 -0.63
CA ASP A 147 -2.56 21.58 -0.88
C ASP A 147 -2.58 20.05 -1.05
N GLU A 148 -3.37 19.35 -0.25
CA GLU A 148 -3.56 17.90 -0.38
C GLU A 148 -4.22 17.56 -1.71
N TYR A 149 -5.29 18.27 -2.07
CA TYR A 149 -5.95 18.10 -3.36
C TYR A 149 -5.00 18.36 -4.54
N MET A 150 -4.12 19.37 -4.44
CA MET A 150 -3.10 19.68 -5.44
C MET A 150 -2.14 18.52 -5.65
N TYR A 151 -1.60 17.99 -4.55
CA TYR A 151 -0.67 16.87 -4.59
C TYR A 151 -1.31 15.63 -5.24
N GLN A 152 -2.53 15.29 -4.83
CA GLN A 152 -3.27 14.16 -5.40
C GLN A 152 -3.58 14.38 -6.88
N PHE A 153 -4.03 15.58 -7.27
CA PHE A 153 -4.29 15.92 -8.66
C PHE A 153 -3.01 15.80 -9.51
N GLN A 154 -1.89 16.41 -9.08
CA GLN A 154 -0.63 16.35 -9.82
C GLN A 154 -0.13 14.92 -9.96
N HIS A 155 -0.27 14.10 -8.91
CA HIS A 155 0.13 12.70 -8.95
C HIS A 155 -0.64 11.91 -10.02
N LEU A 156 -1.96 12.11 -10.11
CA LEU A 156 -2.78 11.47 -11.13
C LEU A 156 -2.49 12.06 -12.51
N ALA A 157 -2.44 13.39 -12.63
CA ALA A 157 -2.17 14.12 -13.87
C ALA A 157 -0.86 13.68 -14.53
N LYS A 158 0.21 13.41 -13.76
CA LYS A 158 1.48 12.89 -14.29
C LYS A 158 1.37 11.52 -14.99
N GLN A 159 0.36 10.74 -14.64
CA GLN A 159 0.10 9.43 -15.26
C GLN A 159 -0.68 9.56 -16.58
N MET A 160 -1.14 10.78 -16.90
CA MET A 160 -1.93 11.10 -18.07
C MET A 160 -1.16 12.10 -18.94
N GLU A 161 -1.09 11.86 -20.25
CA GLU A 161 -0.43 12.79 -21.19
C GLU A 161 -1.35 13.99 -21.53
N TYR A 162 -2.02 14.56 -20.53
CA TYR A 162 -2.93 15.67 -20.71
C TYR A 162 -2.17 16.98 -20.96
N ASN A 163 -2.60 17.73 -21.97
CA ASN A 163 -2.16 19.11 -22.17
C ASN A 163 -2.75 20.05 -21.10
N ASN A 164 -2.22 21.28 -20.99
CA ASN A 164 -2.65 22.26 -19.99
C ASN A 164 -4.17 22.51 -20.00
N MET A 165 -4.79 22.59 -21.18
CA MET A 165 -6.22 22.82 -21.30
C MET A 165 -7.03 21.67 -20.69
N ALA A 166 -6.69 20.41 -21.01
CA ALA A 166 -7.33 19.24 -20.44
C ALA A 166 -7.11 19.14 -18.92
N GLN A 167 -5.89 19.46 -18.44
CA GLN A 167 -5.60 19.50 -17.02
C GLN A 167 -6.41 20.56 -16.29
N ILE A 168 -6.54 21.77 -16.84
CA ILE A 168 -7.35 22.85 -16.25
C ILE A 168 -8.82 22.44 -16.15
N GLU A 169 -9.40 21.85 -17.19
CA GLU A 169 -10.79 21.41 -17.18
C GLU A 169 -11.03 20.28 -16.17
N ALA A 170 -10.13 19.31 -16.09
CA ALA A 170 -10.20 18.27 -15.08
C ALA A 170 -10.04 18.85 -13.66
N PHE A 171 -9.10 19.77 -13.47
CA PHE A 171 -8.79 20.40 -12.20
C PHE A 171 -9.98 21.20 -11.66
N LYS A 172 -10.67 21.95 -12.52
CA LYS A 172 -11.89 22.70 -12.15
C LYS A 172 -12.99 21.77 -11.61
N ARG A 173 -13.16 20.56 -12.16
CA ARG A 173 -14.22 19.62 -11.73
C ARG A 173 -14.09 19.17 -10.28
N GLY A 174 -12.88 19.19 -9.72
CA GLY A 174 -12.64 18.81 -8.34
C GLY A 174 -12.75 19.96 -7.34
N LEU A 175 -12.78 21.21 -7.79
CA LEU A 175 -12.81 22.38 -6.91
C LEU A 175 -14.23 22.74 -6.42
N PRO A 176 -14.36 23.38 -5.24
CA PRO A 176 -15.63 23.97 -4.82
C PRO A 176 -16.06 25.07 -5.78
N ARG A 177 -17.35 25.12 -6.12
CA ARG A 177 -17.90 26.07 -7.12
C ARG A 177 -17.52 27.53 -6.83
N GLY A 178 -17.56 27.94 -5.57
CA GLY A 178 -17.20 29.32 -5.18
C GLY A 178 -15.74 29.66 -5.49
N LEU A 179 -14.83 28.69 -5.32
CA LEU A 179 -13.42 28.87 -5.62
C LEU A 179 -13.18 28.96 -7.14
N ILE A 180 -13.84 28.11 -7.93
CA ILE A 180 -13.78 28.16 -9.41
C ILE A 180 -14.18 29.55 -9.90
N ILE A 181 -15.34 30.05 -9.45
CA ILE A 181 -15.85 31.37 -9.86
C ILE A 181 -14.83 32.45 -9.49
N LYS A 182 -14.31 32.43 -8.26
CA LYS A 182 -13.36 33.45 -7.79
C LYS A 182 -12.06 33.46 -8.59
N VAL A 183 -11.56 32.28 -8.99
CA VAL A 183 -10.38 32.18 -9.87
C VAL A 183 -10.69 32.70 -11.29
N MET A 184 -11.88 32.39 -11.82
CA MET A 184 -12.28 32.79 -13.18
C MET A 184 -12.57 34.29 -13.33
N THR A 185 -13.10 34.94 -12.29
CA THR A 185 -13.50 36.35 -12.31
C THR A 185 -12.39 37.29 -11.85
N ARG A 186 -11.15 36.82 -11.84
CA ARG A 186 -10.02 37.61 -11.37
C ARG A 186 -9.65 38.73 -12.36
N PRO A 187 -9.20 39.90 -11.87
CA PRO A 187 -8.86 41.01 -12.75
C PRO A 187 -7.55 40.79 -13.52
N GLU A 188 -6.65 39.91 -13.06
CA GLU A 188 -5.35 39.64 -13.68
C GLU A 188 -5.43 38.86 -15.02
N GLY A 189 -6.63 38.55 -15.49
CA GLY A 189 -6.88 37.88 -16.76
C GLY A 189 -6.95 36.36 -16.67
N LYS A 190 -7.06 35.73 -17.84
CA LYS A 190 -7.26 34.29 -17.98
C LYS A 190 -5.97 33.53 -17.68
N LEU A 191 -6.08 32.45 -16.92
CA LEU A 191 -4.99 31.52 -16.64
C LEU A 191 -5.03 30.37 -17.65
N ASP A 192 -3.93 30.18 -18.39
CA ASP A 192 -3.79 29.16 -19.44
C ASP A 192 -2.85 28.00 -19.04
N ASN A 193 -2.33 28.03 -17.82
CA ASN A 193 -1.44 27.02 -17.26
C ASN A 193 -2.05 26.41 -15.98
N ILE A 194 -1.97 25.09 -15.86
CA ILE A 194 -2.41 24.37 -14.66
C ILE A 194 -1.71 24.88 -13.40
N LYS A 195 -0.42 25.22 -13.48
CA LYS A 195 0.36 25.66 -12.33
C LYS A 195 -0.18 26.98 -11.77
N ASP A 196 -0.55 27.90 -12.63
CA ASP A 196 -1.09 29.20 -12.22
C ASP A 196 -2.50 29.06 -11.65
N TRP A 197 -3.31 28.18 -12.24
CA TRP A 197 -4.60 27.77 -11.69
C TRP A 197 -4.47 27.21 -10.28
N MET A 198 -3.50 26.31 -10.08
CA MET A 198 -3.20 25.66 -8.81
C MET A 198 -2.80 26.66 -7.72
N ASN A 199 -1.79 27.49 -8.00
CA ASN A 199 -1.29 28.51 -7.06
C ASN A 199 -2.39 29.52 -6.70
N THR A 200 -3.21 29.90 -7.66
CA THR A 200 -4.30 30.86 -7.44
C THR A 200 -5.41 30.26 -6.58
N ALA A 201 -5.76 28.99 -6.80
CA ALA A 201 -6.75 28.30 -5.99
C ALA A 201 -6.29 28.18 -4.52
N ILE A 202 -5.02 27.86 -4.28
CA ILE A 202 -4.43 27.85 -2.92
C ILE A 202 -4.56 29.23 -2.27
N LEU A 203 -4.09 30.27 -2.95
CA LEU A 203 -4.15 31.64 -2.42
C LEU A 203 -5.57 32.04 -2.01
N PHE A 204 -6.57 31.73 -2.84
CA PHE A 204 -7.96 32.08 -2.53
C PHE A 204 -8.57 31.24 -1.42
N ASP A 205 -8.19 29.96 -1.29
CA ASP A 205 -8.61 29.10 -0.19
C ASP A 205 -8.01 29.56 1.15
N GLU A 206 -6.71 29.84 1.18
CA GLU A 206 -6.02 30.35 2.38
C GLU A 206 -6.56 31.70 2.84
N THR A 207 -6.71 32.65 1.91
CA THR A 207 -7.27 33.98 2.23
C THR A 207 -8.71 33.89 2.72
N TRP A 208 -9.50 32.95 2.19
CA TRP A 208 -10.86 32.71 2.68
C TRP A 208 -10.87 32.15 4.11
N LYS A 209 -10.00 31.18 4.42
CA LYS A 209 -9.83 30.64 5.78
C LYS A 209 -9.40 31.72 6.76
N GLN A 210 -8.45 32.58 6.38
CA GLN A 210 -8.04 33.72 7.20
C GLN A 210 -9.20 34.70 7.46
N ALA A 211 -10.02 34.98 6.45
CA ALA A 211 -11.19 35.86 6.60
C ALA A 211 -12.27 35.27 7.52
N ILE A 212 -12.53 33.96 7.44
CA ILE A 212 -13.44 33.26 8.37
C ILE A 212 -12.91 33.38 9.80
N GLU A 213 -11.63 33.09 10.01
CA GLU A 213 -11.01 33.12 11.34
C GLU A 213 -11.01 34.53 11.93
N TYR A 214 -10.74 35.55 11.12
CA TYR A 214 -10.86 36.94 11.52
C TYR A 214 -12.30 37.29 11.93
N ARG A 215 -13.30 36.91 11.12
CA ARG A 215 -14.72 37.12 11.44
C ARG A 215 -15.11 36.44 12.75
N ARG A 216 -14.64 35.22 13.00
CA ARG A 216 -14.87 34.48 14.24
C ARG A 216 -14.33 35.25 15.44
N LYS A 217 -13.08 35.70 15.39
CA LYS A 217 -12.45 36.51 16.45
C LYS A 217 -13.19 37.83 16.70
N TRP A 218 -13.51 38.56 15.62
CA TRP A 218 -14.27 39.82 15.73
C TRP A 218 -15.63 39.62 16.42
N ASN A 219 -16.34 38.54 16.11
CA ASN A 219 -17.61 38.20 16.76
C ASN A 219 -17.43 37.83 18.25
N GLU A 220 -16.35 37.15 18.62
CA GLU A 220 -16.06 36.79 20.01
C GLU A 220 -15.74 38.02 20.86
N ASP A 221 -14.96 38.95 20.32
CA ASP A 221 -14.56 40.18 21.00
C ASP A 221 -15.75 41.14 21.17
N ASN A 222 -16.58 41.30 20.13
CA ASN A 222 -17.71 42.22 20.15
C ASN A 222 -19.02 41.59 20.69
N GLY A 223 -19.16 40.27 20.65
CA GLY A 223 -20.31 39.55 21.19
C GLY A 223 -20.26 39.38 22.71
N ARG A 224 -19.07 39.38 23.33
CA ARG A 224 -18.91 39.38 24.80
C ARG A 224 -19.19 40.76 25.42
N ALA A 225 -19.09 41.84 24.65
CA ALA A 225 -19.36 43.20 25.11
C ALA A 225 -20.85 43.53 25.30
N LEU A 226 -21.76 42.63 24.88
CA LEU A 226 -23.22 42.84 24.89
C LEU A 226 -23.96 41.88 25.85
N LYS A 227 -23.33 41.45 26.95
CA LYS A 227 -24.08 40.89 28.08
C LYS A 227 -24.24 41.98 29.16
N PRO A 228 -25.49 42.31 29.56
CA PRO A 228 -25.77 43.34 30.56
C PRO A 228 -25.19 42.99 31.94
#